data_AF-A0A958II93-F1
#
_entry.id   AF-A0A958II93-F1
#
_cell.length_a   1.000
_cell.length_b   1.000
_cell.length_c   1.000
_cell.angle_alpha   90.00
_cell.angle_beta   90.00
_cell.angle_gamma   90.00
#
_symmetry.space_group_name_H-M   'P 1'
#
loop_
_entity.id
_entity.type
_entity.pdbx_description
1 polymer ?
#
loop_
_entity_poly.entity_id
_entity_poly.type
_entity_poly.pdbx_seq_one_letter_code
_entity_poly.pdbx_strand_id
1 'polypeptide(L)'
;MTTLNEEQYKRFKELLMKAVDGLLEQSERTEFDSFINNYESCKKEWQEFRELKSITGSMQLKEPIKEIWDMYWSNVYNRIERGIAWLATTIGALLLAGYGAYQFLIHFIPDPSVPFIIKAGVFLLGGGLIALSISILREKLFIRKSDPYKEIQR
;
A
#
# COMPACT_ATOMS: atom_id res chain seq x y z
N MET A 1 22.16 -53.49 -20.49
CA MET A 1 21.81 -52.20 -19.87
C MET A 1 20.39 -52.35 -19.33
N THR A 2 20.25 -52.44 -18.01
CA THR A 2 18.97 -52.62 -17.32
C THR A 2 18.20 -51.31 -17.31
N THR A 3 17.06 -51.27 -17.98
CA THR A 3 16.11 -50.16 -17.95
C THR A 3 15.28 -50.24 -16.67
N LEU A 4 14.98 -49.10 -16.03
CA LEU A 4 14.04 -49.08 -14.90
C LEU A 4 12.63 -49.49 -15.36
N ASN A 5 11.92 -50.26 -14.52
CA ASN A 5 10.48 -50.42 -14.66
C ASN A 5 9.74 -49.15 -14.22
N GLU A 6 8.49 -48.95 -14.67
CA GLU A 6 7.71 -47.73 -14.39
C GLU A 6 7.57 -47.43 -12.88
N GLU A 7 7.37 -48.46 -12.07
CA GLU A 7 7.22 -48.32 -10.61
C GLU A 7 8.52 -47.87 -9.95
N GLN A 8 9.66 -48.41 -10.38
CA GLN A 8 10.98 -48.01 -9.89
C GLN A 8 11.32 -46.58 -10.31
N TYR A 9 10.93 -46.18 -11.52
CA TYR A 9 11.15 -44.81 -12.01
C TYR A 9 10.33 -43.80 -11.21
N LYS A 10 9.07 -44.13 -10.89
CA LYS A 10 8.23 -43.30 -10.03
C LYS A 10 8.82 -43.15 -8.64
N ARG A 11 9.33 -44.23 -8.05
CA ARG A 11 10.01 -44.20 -6.74
C ARG A 11 11.28 -43.37 -6.78
N PHE A 12 12.11 -43.53 -7.82
CA PHE A 12 13.30 -42.71 -8.03
C PHE A 12 12.96 -41.22 -8.12
N LYS A 13 11.91 -40.83 -8.84
CA LYS A 13 11.46 -39.42 -8.92
C LYS A 13 11.06 -38.85 -7.57
N GLU A 14 10.33 -39.62 -6.76
CA GLU A 14 9.95 -39.19 -5.40
C GLU A 14 11.19 -38.93 -4.55
N LEU A 15 12.14 -39.88 -4.56
CA LEU A 15 13.39 -39.77 -3.82
C LEU A 15 14.26 -38.61 -4.35
N LEU A 16 14.30 -38.39 -5.67
CA LEU A 16 15.04 -37.29 -6.30
C LEU A 16 14.53 -35.94 -5.82
N MET A 17 13.22 -35.72 -5.75
CA MET A 17 12.65 -34.48 -5.22
C MET A 17 13.04 -34.26 -3.76
N LYS A 18 12.92 -35.29 -2.91
CA LYS A 18 13.38 -35.21 -1.50
C LYS A 18 14.89 -34.96 -1.40
N ALA A 19 15.69 -35.57 -2.28
CA ALA A 19 17.14 -35.43 -2.32
C ALA A 19 17.58 -34.01 -2.66
N VAL A 20 16.90 -33.39 -3.63
CA VAL A 20 17.14 -32.00 -4.04
C VAL A 20 16.91 -31.05 -2.86
N ASP A 21 15.88 -31.28 -2.05
CA ASP A 21 15.56 -30.45 -0.88
C ASP A 21 16.33 -30.83 0.40
N GLY A 22 17.06 -31.95 0.40
CA GLY A 22 17.82 -32.43 1.57
C GLY A 22 16.96 -33.13 2.64
N LEU A 23 15.79 -33.63 2.26
CA LEU A 23 14.77 -34.22 3.14
C LEU A 23 14.78 -35.76 3.16
N LEU A 24 15.83 -36.40 2.66
CA LEU A 24 15.94 -37.86 2.66
C LEU A 24 16.22 -38.42 4.06
N GLU A 25 15.45 -39.42 4.47
CA GLU A 25 15.75 -40.23 5.65
C GLU A 25 16.93 -41.21 5.38
N GLN A 26 17.53 -41.75 6.44
CA GLN A 26 18.72 -42.63 6.32
C GLN A 26 18.46 -43.91 5.49
N SER A 27 17.26 -44.47 5.60
CA SER A 27 16.79 -45.62 4.82
C SER A 27 16.63 -45.27 3.34
N GLU A 28 15.97 -44.15 3.06
CA GLU A 28 15.72 -43.63 1.71
C GLU A 28 17.02 -43.19 1.00
N ARG A 29 18.01 -42.69 1.76
CA ARG A 29 19.34 -42.34 1.26
C ARG A 29 20.03 -43.56 0.64
N THR A 30 19.98 -44.69 1.35
CA THR A 30 20.59 -45.95 0.90
C THR A 30 19.89 -46.50 -0.35
N GLU A 31 18.56 -46.36 -0.40
CA GLU A 31 17.74 -46.71 -1.57
C GLU A 31 18.09 -45.83 -2.78
N PHE A 32 18.21 -44.51 -2.57
CA PHE A 32 18.57 -43.55 -3.61
C PHE A 32 19.98 -43.78 -4.17
N ASP A 33 20.96 -44.04 -3.30
CA ASP A 33 22.34 -44.36 -3.71
C ASP A 33 22.40 -45.66 -4.52
N SER A 34 21.56 -46.64 -4.19
CA SER A 34 21.40 -47.86 -4.99
C SER A 34 20.88 -47.54 -6.40
N PHE A 35 19.90 -46.66 -6.55
CA PHE A 35 19.39 -46.26 -7.86
C PHE A 35 20.44 -45.51 -8.70
N ILE A 36 21.21 -44.60 -8.10
CA ILE A 36 22.27 -43.87 -8.82
C ILE A 36 23.43 -44.79 -9.23
N ASN A 37 23.82 -45.75 -8.39
CA ASN A 37 24.92 -46.65 -8.68
C ASN A 37 24.56 -47.74 -9.70
N ASN A 38 23.30 -48.18 -9.72
CA ASN A 38 22.85 -49.26 -10.60
C ASN A 38 22.34 -48.76 -11.97
N TYR A 39 21.94 -47.49 -12.08
CA TYR A 39 21.33 -46.94 -13.31
C TYR A 39 21.98 -45.62 -13.73
N GLU A 40 22.67 -45.63 -14.87
CA GLU A 40 23.31 -44.43 -15.44
C GLU A 40 22.31 -43.32 -15.79
N SER A 41 21.06 -43.68 -16.13
CA SER A 41 19.97 -42.71 -16.38
C SER A 41 19.63 -41.89 -15.13
N CYS A 42 19.55 -42.54 -13.97
CA CYS A 42 19.26 -41.90 -12.69
C CYS A 42 20.40 -40.96 -12.27
N LYS A 43 21.64 -41.35 -12.54
CA LYS A 43 22.82 -40.53 -12.27
C LYS A 43 22.83 -39.24 -13.10
N LYS A 44 22.46 -39.31 -14.39
CA LYS A 44 22.33 -38.12 -15.25
C LYS A 44 21.23 -37.18 -14.78
N GLU A 45 20.04 -37.72 -14.50
CA GLU A 45 18.88 -36.92 -14.04
C GLU A 45 19.19 -36.20 -12.71
N TRP A 46 19.91 -36.86 -11.79
CA TRP A 46 20.38 -36.23 -10.56
C TRP A 46 21.36 -35.07 -10.80
N GLN A 47 22.28 -35.21 -11.76
CA GLN A 47 23.24 -34.15 -12.08
C GLN A 47 22.55 -32.92 -12.67
N GLU A 48 21.61 -33.12 -13.58
CA GLU A 48 20.81 -32.05 -14.20
C GLU A 48 20.01 -31.26 -13.15
N PHE A 49 19.32 -31.94 -12.24
CA PHE A 49 18.57 -31.28 -11.17
C PHE A 49 19.47 -30.52 -10.19
N ARG A 50 20.65 -31.05 -9.88
CA ARG A 50 21.61 -30.35 -9.01
C ARG A 50 22.13 -29.07 -9.67
N GLU A 51 22.39 -29.11 -10.97
CA GLU A 51 22.81 -27.94 -11.75
C GLU A 51 21.69 -26.89 -11.82
N LEU A 52 20.44 -27.30 -12.05
CA LEU A 52 19.30 -26.38 -12.01
C LEU A 52 19.15 -25.70 -10.65
N LYS A 53 19.29 -26.45 -9.55
CA LYS A 53 19.25 -25.90 -8.18
C LYS A 53 20.40 -24.92 -7.92
N SER A 54 21.60 -25.17 -8.43
CA SER A 54 22.72 -24.24 -8.22
C SER A 54 22.51 -22.94 -9.00
N ILE A 55 22.00 -23.02 -10.23
CA ILE A 55 21.67 -21.85 -11.06
C ILE A 55 20.59 -21.01 -10.37
N THR A 56 19.47 -21.62 -9.97
CA THR A 56 18.38 -20.91 -9.30
C THR A 56 18.75 -20.42 -7.90
N GLY A 57 19.55 -21.18 -7.15
CA GLY A 57 20.05 -20.76 -5.84
C GLY A 57 21.05 -19.60 -5.89
N SER A 58 21.76 -19.44 -7.03
CA SER A 58 22.65 -18.30 -7.27
C SER A 58 21.94 -17.02 -7.69
N MET A 59 20.64 -17.11 -8.03
CA MET A 59 19.82 -15.93 -8.29
C MET A 59 19.55 -15.19 -6.97
N GLN A 60 20.40 -14.23 -6.65
CA GLN A 60 20.10 -13.29 -5.59
C GLN A 60 18.90 -12.43 -6.02
N LEU A 61 17.79 -12.52 -5.27
CA LEU A 61 16.74 -11.54 -5.37
C LEU A 61 17.34 -10.17 -5.05
N LYS A 62 17.30 -9.27 -6.04
CA LYS A 62 17.75 -7.91 -5.91
C LYS A 62 16.95 -7.25 -4.78
N GLU A 63 17.61 -6.86 -3.69
CA GLU A 63 16.95 -6.13 -2.60
C GLU A 63 16.24 -4.89 -3.18
N PRO A 64 15.00 -4.61 -2.76
CA PRO A 64 14.31 -3.41 -3.21
C PRO A 64 15.13 -2.18 -2.82
N ILE A 65 15.39 -1.32 -3.81
CA ILE A 65 16.21 -0.11 -3.67
C ILE A 65 15.60 0.74 -2.54
N LYS A 66 16.39 1.07 -1.52
CA LYS A 66 15.95 1.82 -0.32
C LYS A 66 15.22 3.12 -0.66
N GLU A 67 15.58 3.78 -1.75
CA GLU A 67 14.92 5.01 -2.24
C GLU A 67 13.45 4.81 -2.59
N ILE A 68 13.04 3.62 -3.04
CA ILE A 68 11.62 3.32 -3.33
C ILE A 68 10.83 3.26 -2.02
N TRP A 69 11.47 2.79 -0.93
CA TRP A 69 10.84 2.66 0.37
C TRP A 69 10.57 4.02 1.02
N ASP A 70 11.55 4.91 0.98
CA ASP A 70 11.42 6.28 1.53
C ASP A 70 10.37 7.11 0.77
N MET A 71 10.31 6.95 -0.56
CA MET A 71 9.34 7.63 -1.41
C MET A 71 7.91 7.12 -1.20
N TYR A 72 7.74 5.83 -0.90
CA TYR A 72 6.45 5.24 -0.56
C TYR A 72 5.93 5.75 0.79
N TRP A 73 6.76 5.71 1.84
CA TRP A 73 6.37 6.13 3.18
C TRP A 73 6.06 7.62 3.27
N SER A 74 6.90 8.47 2.70
CA SER A 74 6.69 9.94 2.70
C SER A 74 5.40 10.37 1.99
N ASN A 75 5.03 9.72 0.88
CA ASN A 75 3.81 10.08 0.15
C ASN A 75 2.53 9.55 0.81
N VAL A 76 2.58 8.35 1.40
CA VAL A 76 1.43 7.74 2.06
C VAL A 76 1.14 8.44 3.40
N TYR A 77 2.17 8.65 4.23
CA TYR A 77 2.00 9.23 5.56
C TYR A 77 1.47 10.66 5.48
N ASN A 78 2.07 11.48 4.61
CA ASN A 78 1.65 12.86 4.42
C ASN A 78 0.24 12.98 3.82
N ARG A 79 -0.23 11.99 3.04
CA ARG A 79 -1.59 12.01 2.46
C ARG A 79 -2.65 11.66 3.51
N ILE A 80 -2.35 10.67 4.36
CA ILE A 80 -3.26 10.22 5.42
C ILE A 80 -3.37 11.29 6.50
N GLU A 81 -2.26 11.84 6.97
CA GLU A 81 -2.25 12.90 7.98
C GLU A 81 -3.06 14.11 7.49
N ARG A 82 -2.83 14.55 6.25
CA ARG A 82 -3.61 15.64 5.64
C ARG A 82 -5.10 15.29 5.52
N GLY A 83 -5.44 14.06 5.13
CA GLY A 83 -6.83 13.61 5.04
C GLY A 83 -7.55 13.65 6.39
N ILE A 84 -6.93 13.10 7.43
CA ILE A 84 -7.47 13.07 8.79
C ILE A 84 -7.58 14.49 9.36
N ALA A 85 -6.55 15.31 9.19
CA ALA A 85 -6.56 16.70 9.63
C ALA A 85 -7.69 17.50 8.97
N TRP A 86 -7.89 17.35 7.65
CA TRP A 86 -9.00 17.99 6.94
C TRP A 86 -10.36 17.50 7.43
N LEU A 87 -10.52 16.19 7.65
CA LEU A 87 -11.77 15.62 8.15
C LEU A 87 -12.11 16.17 9.55
N ALA A 88 -11.15 16.10 10.48
CA ALA A 88 -11.31 16.59 11.84
C ALA A 88 -11.58 18.11 11.87
N THR A 89 -10.84 18.88 11.07
CA THR A 89 -11.02 20.34 10.96
C THR A 89 -12.39 20.69 10.40
N THR A 90 -12.86 19.97 9.37
CA THR A 90 -14.16 20.24 8.75
C THR A 90 -15.30 19.93 9.71
N ILE A 91 -15.24 18.79 10.40
CA ILE A 91 -16.26 18.39 11.38
C ILE A 91 -16.28 19.37 12.56
N GLY A 92 -15.10 19.70 13.11
CA GLY A 92 -14.98 20.66 14.20
C GLY A 92 -15.50 22.04 13.82
N ALA A 93 -15.11 22.53 12.63
CA ALA A 93 -15.60 23.80 12.11
C ALA A 93 -17.13 23.80 11.93
N LEU A 94 -17.71 22.70 11.44
CA LEU A 94 -19.15 22.59 11.22
C LEU A 94 -19.93 22.55 12.55
N LEU A 95 -19.43 21.83 13.55
CA LEU A 95 -20.02 21.80 14.90
C LEU A 95 -19.95 23.17 15.57
N LEU A 96 -18.79 23.83 15.54
CA LEU A 96 -18.61 25.16 16.14
C LEU A 96 -19.44 26.22 15.41
N ALA A 97 -19.48 26.20 14.08
CA ALA A 97 -20.30 27.12 13.30
C ALA A 97 -21.80 26.89 13.58
N GLY A 98 -22.26 25.64 13.64
CA GLY A 98 -23.65 25.30 13.93
C GLY A 98 -24.07 25.72 15.33
N TYR A 99 -23.28 25.38 16.35
CA TYR A 99 -23.56 25.77 17.73
C TYR A 99 -23.44 27.27 17.94
N GLY A 100 -22.43 27.91 17.35
CA GLY A 100 -22.24 29.35 17.39
C GLY A 100 -23.42 30.10 16.74
N ALA A 101 -23.88 29.63 15.58
CA ALA A 101 -25.07 30.18 14.92
C ALA A 101 -26.33 29.99 15.79
N TYR A 102 -26.52 28.82 16.39
CA TYR A 102 -27.64 28.56 17.29
C TYR A 102 -27.65 29.51 18.50
N GLN A 103 -26.51 29.64 19.17
CA GLN A 103 -26.33 30.58 20.30
C GLN A 103 -26.58 32.02 19.87
N PHE A 104 -26.08 32.41 18.71
CA PHE A 104 -26.26 33.74 18.16
C PHE A 104 -27.75 34.05 17.88
N LEU A 105 -28.47 33.12 17.25
CA LEU A 105 -29.88 33.27 16.93
C LEU A 105 -30.77 33.37 18.18
N ILE A 106 -30.47 32.60 19.22
CA ILE A 106 -31.35 32.47 20.40
C ILE A 106 -31.02 33.47 21.50
N HIS A 107 -29.74 33.79 21.70
CA HIS A 107 -29.34 34.65 22.82
C HIS A 107 -28.94 36.04 22.36
N PHE A 108 -28.31 36.20 21.20
CA PHE A 108 -27.75 37.50 20.78
C PHE A 108 -28.74 38.36 19.96
N ILE A 109 -29.50 37.74 19.05
CA ILE A 109 -30.49 38.46 18.24
C ILE A 109 -31.64 39.04 19.06
N PRO A 110 -32.31 38.29 19.96
CA PRO A 110 -33.44 38.82 20.71
C PRO A 110 -33.04 39.72 21.88
N ASP A 111 -31.76 39.80 22.24
CA ASP A 111 -31.30 40.63 23.36
C ASP A 111 -31.56 42.14 23.09
N PRO A 112 -32.42 42.80 23.89
CA PRO A 112 -32.73 44.21 23.73
C PRO A 112 -31.62 45.13 24.23
N SER A 113 -30.63 44.61 24.98
CA SER A 113 -29.50 45.40 25.49
C SER A 113 -28.45 45.73 24.42
N VAL A 114 -28.46 44.99 23.30
CA VAL A 114 -27.50 45.17 22.21
C VAL A 114 -28.04 46.17 21.16
N PRO A 115 -27.33 47.29 20.90
CA PRO A 115 -27.72 48.26 19.89
C PRO A 115 -27.81 47.64 18.49
N PHE A 116 -28.78 48.11 17.68
CA PHE A 116 -29.01 47.61 16.33
C PHE A 116 -27.77 47.72 15.41
N ILE A 117 -26.99 48.78 15.54
CA ILE A 117 -25.74 48.98 14.77
C ILE A 117 -24.74 47.84 15.00
N ILE A 118 -24.62 47.34 16.23
CA ILE A 118 -23.72 46.23 16.55
C ILE A 118 -24.24 44.94 15.88
N LYS A 119 -25.55 44.68 15.95
CA LYS A 119 -26.16 43.52 15.28
C LYS A 119 -25.91 43.55 13.77
N ALA A 120 -26.17 44.69 13.14
CA ALA A 120 -25.92 44.88 11.71
C ALA A 120 -24.43 44.71 11.35
N GLY A 121 -23.53 45.26 12.16
CA GLY A 121 -22.07 45.12 11.97
C GLY A 121 -21.60 43.66 12.04
N VAL A 122 -22.11 42.88 13.01
CA VAL A 122 -21.77 41.45 13.13
C VAL A 122 -22.29 40.67 11.92
N PHE A 123 -23.52 40.94 11.45
CA PHE A 123 -24.05 40.31 10.24
C PHE A 123 -23.26 40.65 8.98
N LEU A 124 -22.85 41.92 8.82
CA LEU A 124 -22.03 42.36 7.68
C LEU A 124 -20.64 41.72 7.70
N LEU A 125 -19.99 41.66 8.86
CA LEU A 125 -18.69 40.99 9.00
C LEU A 125 -18.80 39.49 8.74
N GLY A 126 -19.76 38.80 9.37
CA GLY A 126 -19.96 37.37 9.19
C GLY A 126 -20.29 37.01 7.75
N GLY A 127 -21.24 37.74 7.15
CA GLY A 127 -21.62 37.58 5.73
C GLY A 127 -20.46 37.88 4.78
N GLY A 128 -19.68 38.93 5.05
CA GLY A 128 -18.50 39.28 4.27
C GLY A 128 -17.41 38.19 4.30
N LEU A 129 -17.14 37.61 5.47
CA LEU A 129 -16.18 36.50 5.60
C LEU A 129 -16.66 35.24 4.86
N ILE A 130 -17.95 34.93 4.91
CA ILE A 130 -18.54 33.82 4.15
C ILE A 130 -18.42 34.08 2.64
N ALA A 131 -18.78 35.28 2.18
CA ALA A 131 -18.68 35.65 0.78
C ALA A 131 -17.24 35.60 0.24
N LEU A 132 -16.26 36.10 1.01
CA LEU A 132 -14.84 35.99 0.70
C LEU A 132 -14.38 34.53 0.64
N SER A 133 -14.80 33.69 1.59
CA SER A 133 -14.48 32.27 1.60
C SER A 133 -15.00 31.56 0.36
N ILE A 134 -16.24 31.86 -0.07
CA ILE A 134 -16.85 31.32 -1.29
C ILE A 134 -16.11 31.82 -2.54
N SER A 135 -15.69 33.09 -2.56
CA SER A 135 -14.93 33.68 -3.67
C SER A 135 -13.62 32.93 -3.90
N ILE A 136 -12.84 32.70 -2.84
CA ILE A 136 -11.57 31.96 -2.89
C ILE A 136 -11.82 30.49 -3.28
N LEU A 137 -12.87 29.85 -2.74
CA LEU A 137 -13.22 28.47 -3.12
C LEU A 137 -13.54 28.37 -4.61
N ARG A 138 -14.34 29.30 -5.13
CA ARG A 138 -14.73 29.37 -6.55
C ARG A 138 -13.50 29.55 -7.43
N GLU A 139 -12.61 30.46 -7.05
CA GLU A 139 -11.35 30.72 -7.77
C GLU A 139 -10.47 29.47 -7.81
N LYS A 140 -10.22 28.81 -6.67
CA LYS A 140 -9.44 27.56 -6.63
C LYS A 140 -10.07 26.42 -7.43
N LEU A 141 -11.40 26.26 -7.38
CA LEU A 141 -12.10 25.22 -8.13
C LEU A 141 -12.06 25.47 -9.64
N PHE A 142 -12.12 26.74 -10.06
CA PHE A 142 -12.03 27.12 -11.46
C PHE A 142 -10.61 26.89 -12.01
N ILE A 143 -9.58 27.35 -11.30
CA ILE A 143 -8.17 27.14 -11.68
C ILE A 143 -7.88 25.63 -11.78
N ARG A 144 -8.34 24.81 -10.84
CA ARG A 144 -8.10 23.34 -10.87
C ARG A 144 -8.73 22.63 -12.08
N LYS A 145 -9.77 23.20 -12.68
CA LYS A 145 -10.44 22.64 -13.87
C LYS A 145 -9.83 23.16 -15.18
N SER A 146 -9.32 24.39 -15.19
CA SER A 146 -8.87 25.07 -16.41
C SER A 146 -7.35 25.18 -16.55
N ASP A 147 -6.57 24.53 -15.69
CA ASP A 147 -5.10 24.57 -15.79
C ASP A 147 -4.56 23.58 -16.84
N PRO A 148 -4.05 24.05 -17.99
CA PRO A 148 -3.49 23.21 -19.04
C PRO A 148 -2.10 22.64 -18.70
N TYR A 149 -1.47 23.07 -17.61
CA TYR A 149 -0.13 22.61 -17.20
C TYR A 149 -0.17 21.53 -16.12
N LYS A 150 -1.33 20.94 -15.84
CA LYS A 150 -1.55 19.97 -14.77
C LYS A 150 -0.73 18.67 -14.91
N GLU A 151 -0.22 18.37 -16.11
CA GLU A 151 0.54 17.14 -16.39
C GLU A 151 2.07 17.31 -16.33
N ILE A 152 2.58 18.52 -16.11
CA ILE A 152 4.03 18.74 -16.04
C ILE A 152 4.51 18.46 -14.61
N GLN A 153 5.08 17.28 -14.39
CA GLN A 153 5.83 16.96 -13.18
C GLN A 153 7.18 17.70 -13.20
N ARG A 154 7.50 18.43 -12.13
CA ARG A 154 8.81 19.06 -11.90
C ARG A 154 9.61 18.27 -10.88
#